data_AF-A0A0J9XUJ6-F1
#
_entry.id   AF-A0A0J9XUJ6-F1
#
_cell.length_a   1.000
_cell.length_b   1.000
_cell.length_c   1.000
_cell.angle_alpha   90.00
_cell.angle_beta   90.00
_cell.angle_gamma   90.00
#
_symmetry.space_group_name_H-M   'P 1'
#
loop_
_entity.id
_entity.type
_entity.pdbx_description
1 polymer ?
#
loop_
_entity_poly.entity_id
_entity_poly.type
_entity_poly.pdbx_seq_one_letter_code
_entity_poly.pdbx_strand_id
1 'polypeptide(L)'
;MHSSNIIIRNSMCKILQHEVQALPFRMIQRAITKTDCQPLPDGSILVAVIGQLKTDDDPIQSFNHFFVLRPATGSFFISNEIFRLVLHDH
;
A
#
# COMPACT_ATOMS: atom_id res chain seq x y z
N MET A 1 -11.12 17.82 -16.90
CA MET A 1 -10.39 17.09 -15.84
C MET A 1 -10.86 15.64 -15.88
N HIS A 2 -10.09 14.77 -16.53
CA HIS A 2 -10.41 13.34 -16.67
C HIS A 2 -9.87 12.63 -15.43
N SER A 3 -10.75 12.24 -14.51
CA SER A 3 -10.43 11.36 -13.38
C SER A 3 -10.22 9.94 -13.92
N SER A 4 -8.98 9.61 -14.28
CA SER A 4 -8.58 8.24 -14.57
C SER A 4 -8.61 7.45 -13.26
N ASN A 5 -9.69 6.69 -13.06
CA ASN A 5 -9.80 5.73 -11.96
C ASN A 5 -8.77 4.61 -12.16
N ILE A 6 -7.56 4.79 -11.64
CA ILE A 6 -6.62 3.69 -11.46
C ILE A 6 -7.16 2.83 -10.32
N ILE A 7 -7.81 1.74 -10.70
CA ILE A 7 -8.26 0.70 -9.77
C ILE A 7 -7.01 -0.04 -9.30
N ILE A 8 -6.45 0.36 -8.16
CA ILE A 8 -5.36 -0.36 -7.49
C ILE A 8 -5.97 -1.60 -6.81
N ARG A 9 -6.16 -2.69 -7.56
CA ARG A 9 -6.47 -4.01 -6.99
C ARG A 9 -5.17 -4.70 -6.62
N ASN A 10 -4.99 -4.94 -5.31
CA ASN A 10 -4.09 -5.94 -4.72
C ASN A 10 -2.64 -6.02 -5.26
N SER A 11 -1.98 -4.88 -5.48
CA SER A 11 -0.53 -4.88 -5.70
C SER A 11 0.20 -4.98 -4.35
N MET A 12 0.27 -6.18 -3.79
CA MET A 12 1.22 -6.48 -2.72
C MET A 12 2.58 -6.77 -3.36
N CYS A 13 3.59 -5.95 -3.06
CA CYS A 13 4.95 -6.12 -3.58
C CYS A 13 5.52 -7.50 -3.20
N LYS A 14 6.25 -8.14 -4.12
CA LYS A 14 6.87 -9.46 -3.90
C LYS A 14 7.89 -9.48 -2.76
N ILE A 15 8.49 -8.33 -2.40
CA ILE A 15 9.42 -8.23 -1.27
C ILE A 15 8.68 -8.40 0.06
N LEU A 16 7.44 -7.89 0.18
CA LEU A 16 6.59 -8.14 1.34
C LEU A 16 6.17 -9.61 1.46
N GLN A 17 6.17 -10.43 0.40
CA GLN A 17 5.74 -11.83 0.53
C GLN A 17 6.63 -12.64 1.47
N HIS A 18 7.94 -12.39 1.48
CA HIS A 18 8.88 -13.12 2.32
C HIS A 18 8.80 -12.67 3.79
N GLU A 19 8.67 -11.37 4.01
CA GLU A 19 8.50 -10.79 5.35
C GLU A 19 7.11 -11.11 5.94
N VAL A 20 6.06 -11.17 5.10
CA VAL A 20 4.70 -11.51 5.53
C VAL A 20 4.59 -12.95 6.04
N GLN A 21 5.40 -13.89 5.53
CA GLN A 21 5.47 -15.24 6.09
C GLN A 21 6.09 -15.31 7.48
N ALA A 22 6.92 -14.32 7.85
CA ALA A 22 7.55 -14.23 9.17
C ALA A 22 6.68 -13.47 10.20
N LEU A 23 5.58 -12.85 9.78
CA LEU A 23 4.71 -12.10 10.69
C LEU A 23 3.88 -13.08 11.55
N PRO A 24 3.69 -12.79 12.85
CA PRO A 24 3.09 -13.74 13.80
C PRO A 24 1.56 -13.90 13.68
N PHE A 25 0.91 -13.18 12.76
CA PHE A 25 -0.54 -13.23 12.57
C PHE A 25 -0.95 -14.24 11.48
N ARG A 26 -2.16 -14.80 11.61
CA ARG A 26 -2.71 -15.75 10.63
C ARG A 26 -3.59 -15.08 9.58
N MET A 27 -4.33 -14.05 9.99
CA MET A 27 -5.24 -13.29 9.15
C MET A 27 -4.95 -11.81 9.26
N ILE A 28 -5.03 -11.13 8.12
CA ILE A 28 -5.00 -9.67 8.05
C ILE A 28 -6.15 -9.17 7.18
N GLN A 29 -6.98 -8.30 7.74
CA GLN A 29 -8.03 -7.57 7.02
C GLN A 29 -7.61 -6.11 6.87
N ARG A 30 -7.85 -5.52 5.69
CA ARG A 30 -7.51 -4.12 5.40
C ARG A 30 -8.75 -3.38 4.91
N ALA A 31 -9.02 -2.23 5.51
CA ALA A 31 -10.06 -1.30 5.10
C ALA A 31 -9.38 -0.01 4.62
N ILE A 32 -9.46 0.26 3.31
CA ILE A 32 -8.87 1.47 2.73
C ILE A 32 -9.81 2.65 2.96
N THR A 33 -9.28 3.72 3.55
CA THR A 33 -10.04 4.95 3.82
C THR A 33 -9.85 5.96 2.69
N LYS A 34 -8.60 6.16 2.25
CA LYS A 34 -8.25 7.09 1.16
C LYS A 34 -7.10 6.58 0.32
N THR A 35 -7.08 7.00 -0.92
CA THR A 35 -5.97 6.77 -1.84
C THR A 35 -5.78 8.01 -2.70
N ASP A 36 -4.54 8.50 -2.73
CA ASP A 36 -4.12 9.64 -3.54
C ASP A 36 -3.02 9.20 -4.50
N CYS A 37 -3.06 9.72 -5.73
CA CYS A 37 -2.12 9.37 -6.80
C CYS A 37 -1.61 10.64 -7.48
N GLN A 38 -0.29 10.73 -7.68
CA GLN A 38 0.34 11.83 -8.39
C GLN A 38 1.28 11.31 -9.50
N PRO A 39 1.16 11.81 -10.74
CA PRO A 39 2.11 11.48 -11.79
C PRO A 39 3.46 12.15 -11.53
N LEU A 40 4.54 11.45 -11.87
CA LEU A 40 5.91 11.95 -11.83
C LEU A 40 6.42 12.21 -13.27
N PRO A 41 7.45 13.07 -13.45
CA PRO A 41 7.94 13.43 -14.78
C PRO A 41 8.44 12.27 -15.64
N ASP A 42 8.88 11.17 -15.02
CA ASP A 42 9.38 9.98 -15.69
C ASP A 42 8.27 8.98 -16.08
N GLY A 43 7.00 9.36 -15.94
CA GLY A 43 5.84 8.51 -16.20
C GLY A 43 5.51 7.54 -15.04
N SER A 44 6.24 7.63 -13.93
CA SER A 44 5.89 6.91 -12.69
C SER A 44 4.71 7.56 -11.98
N ILE A 45 4.16 6.86 -11.00
CA ILE A 45 3.03 7.33 -10.20
C ILE A 45 3.39 7.16 -8.72
N LEU A 46 3.41 8.26 -7.98
CA LEU A 46 3.45 8.23 -6.52
C LEU A 46 2.04 7.93 -6.00
N VAL A 47 1.93 6.94 -5.13
CA VAL A 47 0.68 6.50 -4.53
C VAL A 47 0.78 6.59 -3.00
N ALA A 48 -0.21 7.20 -2.38
CA ALA A 48 -0.42 7.22 -0.94
C ALA A 48 -1.73 6.49 -0.61
N VAL A 49 -1.68 5.50 0.27
CA VAL A 49 -2.83 4.74 0.74
C VAL A 49 -2.93 4.90 2.26
N ILE A 50 -4.08 5.36 2.72
CA ILE A 50 -4.40 5.50 4.15
C ILE A 50 -5.53 4.55 4.45
N GLY A 51 -5.40 3.79 5.53
CA GLY A 51 -6.44 2.85 5.92
C GLY A 51 -6.27 2.33 7.33
N GLN A 52 -7.07 1.32 7.61
CA GLN A 52 -7.04 0.55 8.84
C GLN A 52 -6.79 -0.91 8.52
N LEU A 53 -6.12 -1.61 9.43
CA LEU A 53 -5.97 -3.05 9.37
C LEU A 53 -6.33 -3.69 10.69
N LYS A 54 -6.78 -4.95 10.61
CA LYS A 54 -7.02 -5.83 11.75
C LYS A 54 -6.23 -7.12 11.53
N THR A 55 -5.36 -7.45 12.47
CA THR A 55 -4.64 -8.73 12.51
C THR A 55 -5.34 -9.64 13.51
N ASP A 56 -5.79 -10.81 13.06
CA ASP A 56 -6.50 -11.79 13.91
C ASP A 56 -7.54 -11.13 14.84
N ASP A 57 -7.36 -11.27 16.15
CA ASP A 57 -8.22 -10.68 17.19
C ASP A 57 -7.67 -9.37 17.76
N ASP A 58 -6.52 -8.89 17.28
CA ASP A 58 -5.90 -7.63 17.75
C ASP A 58 -6.82 -6.42 17.49
N PRO A 59 -6.62 -5.32 18.24
CA PRO A 59 -7.27 -4.05 17.97
C PRO A 59 -7.02 -3.57 16.54
N ILE A 60 -7.99 -2.83 16.00
CA ILE A 60 -7.85 -2.18 14.69
C ILE A 60 -6.76 -1.12 14.79
N GLN A 61 -5.81 -1.14 13.86
CA GLN A 61 -4.72 -0.18 13.78
C GLN A 61 -4.78 0.59 12.47
N SER A 62 -4.56 1.90 12.53
CA SER A 62 -4.42 2.72 11.34
C SER A 62 -3.03 2.51 10.71
N PHE A 63 -2.94 2.56 9.39
CA PHE A 63 -1.68 2.47 8.66
C PHE A 63 -1.61 3.49 7.53
N ASN A 64 -0.39 3.86 7.18
CA ASN A 64 -0.08 4.58 5.95
C ASN A 64 0.84 3.70 5.09
N HIS A 65 0.53 3.63 3.81
CA HIS A 65 1.29 2.87 2.83
C HIS A 65 1.58 3.75 1.62
N PHE A 66 2.85 4.05 1.38
CA PHE A 66 3.31 4.86 0.26
C PHE A 66 4.13 4.00 -0.68
N PHE A 67 3.90 4.12 -1.98
CA PHE A 67 4.72 3.42 -2.97
C PHE A 67 4.78 4.18 -4.29
N VAL A 68 5.82 3.90 -5.07
CA VAL A 68 6.00 4.44 -6.42
C VAL A 68 5.80 3.33 -7.44
N LEU A 69 4.82 3.49 -8.33
CA LEU A 69 4.63 2.63 -9.50
C LEU A 69 5.48 3.17 -10.66
N ARG A 70 6.52 2.43 -11.03
CA ARG A 70 7.36 2.71 -12.20
C ARG A 70 6.84 1.91 -13.41
N PRO A 71 6.74 2.52 -14.60
CA PRO A 71 6.35 1.79 -15.80
C PRO A 71 7.44 0.78 -16.19
N ALA A 72 6.99 -0.38 -16.64
CA ALA A 72 7.77 -1.39 -17.35
C ALA A 72 7.05 -1.71 -18.67
N THR A 73 7.66 -2.53 -19.53
CA THR A 73 7.08 -2.88 -20.84
C THR A 73 5.67 -3.47 -20.67
N GLY A 74 4.64 -2.66 -20.96
CA GLY A 74 3.22 -3.03 -20.84
C GLY A 74 2.68 -3.22 -19.41
N SER A 75 3.43 -2.82 -18.36
CA SER A 75 3.03 -3.03 -16.96
C SER A 75 3.61 -1.97 -16.03
N PHE A 76 3.32 -2.06 -14.73
CA PHE A 76 3.97 -1.25 -13.69
C PHE A 76 4.55 -2.17 -12.61
N PHE A 77 5.60 -1.73 -11.95
CA PHE A 77 6.16 -2.38 -10.76
C PHE A 77 6.36 -1.36 -9.64
N ILE A 78 6.36 -1.83 -8.40
CA ILE A 78 6.66 -0.99 -7.23
C ILE A 78 8.18 -0.85 -7.14
N SER A 79 8.71 0.35 -7.32
CA SER A 79 10.16 0.61 -7.22
C SER A 79 10.59 1.03 -5.81
N ASN A 80 9.68 1.65 -5.06
CA ASN A 80 9.89 2.14 -3.71
C ASN A 80 8.62 1.91 -2.92
N GLU A 81 8.74 1.50 -1.66
CA GLU A 81 7.61 1.16 -0.79
C GLU A 81 7.95 1.54 0.66
N ILE A 82 7.00 2.15 1.35
CA ILE A 82 7.07 2.48 2.77
C ILE A 82 5.73 2.12 3.40
N PHE A 83 5.75 1.18 4.34
CA PHE A 83 4.61 0.84 5.17
C PHE A 83 4.85 1.29 6.61
N ARG A 84 3.86 1.94 7.23
CA ARG A 84 3.95 2.40 8.63
C ARG A 84 2.62 2.21 9.34
N LEU A 85 2.65 1.52 10.49
CA LEU A 85 1.55 1.55 11.46
C LEU A 85 1.53 2.91 12.15
N VAL A 86 0.34 3.47 12.33
CA VAL A 86 0.12 4.70 13.08
C VAL A 86 -0.06 4.31 14.54
N LEU A 87 1.06 4.22 15.25
CA LEU A 87 1.10 4.04 16.69
C LEU A 87 1.08 5.43 17.35
N HIS A 88 0.27 5.60 18.39
CA HIS A 88 0.36 6.79 19.24
C HIS A 88 1.33 6.45 20.37
N ASP A 89 2.36 7.27 20.56
CA ASP A 89 3.15 7.22 21.79
C ASP A 89 2.28 7.75 22.93
N HIS A 90 2.06 6.93 23.96
CA HIS A 90 1.37 7.33 25.18
C HIS A 90 2.32 8.04 26.15
#